data_AF-A0A7V2TRY3-F1
#
_entry.id   AF-A0A7V2TRY3-F1
#
_cell.length_a   1.000
_cell.length_b   1.000
_cell.length_c   1.000
_cell.angle_alpha   90.00
_cell.angle_beta   90.00
_cell.angle_gamma   90.00
#
_symmetry.space_group_name_H-M   'P 1'
#
loop_
_entity.id
_entity.type
_entity.pdbx_description
1 polymer ?
#
loop_
_entity_poly.entity_id
_entity_poly.type
_entity_poly.pdbx_seq_one_letter_code
_entity_poly.pdbx_strand_id
1 'polypeptide(L)'
;MSGWSAVPPGWELATARFIARPNRFVVHAVLEQGAEVRAFLPNPGRLRELLLPDAALTLARPRGARSETRTTEWTVAAAERDGEPVLLHTHWNNRVARYLLDNRMVPGLETFRVEREEVRRGNSRFDFLLRGPEGALLLEVKSCTLFESGVALFPDAPTERGRRHVDELREAAETGDAAAVLILAHASRVRMFAPDYHTDPLFAEALCRAREYIRVIPLRVGWRAGLTLKGRPELLPVPWDTVERENRDGGVYVMGFHLKAPRTLTVGGLGTHRFEAGHYLYVGSAARGLD
;
A
#
# COMPACT_ATOMS: atom_id res chain seq x y z
N MET A 1 29.58 3.51 3.54
CA MET A 1 29.10 2.18 3.12
C MET A 1 27.74 2.36 2.45
N SER A 2 27.64 2.13 1.15
CA SER A 2 26.35 2.17 0.44
C SER A 2 25.49 0.99 0.91
N GLY A 3 24.38 1.28 1.58
CA GLY A 3 23.41 0.25 1.99
C GLY A 3 22.75 -0.41 0.78
N TRP A 4 22.07 -1.54 1.00
CA TRP A 4 21.29 -2.22 -0.03
C TRP A 4 20.17 -1.32 -0.57
N SER A 5 19.89 -1.40 -1.88
CA SER A 5 18.85 -0.63 -2.57
C SER A 5 17.78 -1.53 -3.18
N ALA A 6 16.53 -1.07 -3.10
CA ALA A 6 15.41 -1.69 -3.81
C ALA A 6 15.55 -1.57 -5.34
N VAL A 7 16.34 -0.61 -5.83
CA VAL A 7 16.61 -0.44 -7.26
C VAL A 7 17.45 -1.62 -7.75
N PRO A 8 16.99 -2.36 -8.78
CA PRO A 8 17.79 -3.43 -9.36
C PRO A 8 19.06 -2.90 -10.02
N PRO A 9 20.15 -3.69 -10.06
CA PRO A 9 21.33 -3.34 -10.84
C PRO A 9 20.98 -3.04 -12.29
N GLY A 10 21.67 -2.06 -12.88
CA GLY A 10 21.43 -1.66 -14.27
C GLY A 10 20.18 -0.79 -14.45
N TRP A 11 19.54 -0.31 -13.39
CA TRP A 11 18.55 0.77 -13.48
C TRP A 11 19.16 2.11 -13.10
N GLU A 12 18.64 3.17 -13.68
CA GLU A 12 18.95 4.54 -13.30
C GLU A 12 17.69 5.27 -12.83
N LEU A 13 17.92 6.26 -11.97
CA LEU A 13 16.87 7.07 -11.36
C LEU A 13 16.94 8.49 -11.90
N ALA A 14 15.77 9.12 -12.00
CA ALA A 14 15.63 10.55 -12.26
C ALA A 14 14.60 11.15 -11.31
N THR A 15 14.82 12.40 -10.89
CA THR A 15 13.84 13.16 -10.13
C THR A 15 12.85 13.82 -11.09
N ALA A 16 11.57 13.85 -10.70
CA ALA A 16 10.52 14.50 -11.45
C ALA A 16 9.47 15.13 -10.52
N ARG A 17 8.60 15.98 -11.07
CA ARG A 17 7.43 16.55 -10.38
C ARG A 17 6.15 16.00 -10.98
N PHE A 18 5.22 15.56 -10.14
CA PHE A 18 3.92 15.05 -10.56
C PHE A 18 3.06 16.15 -11.20
N ILE A 19 2.46 15.85 -12.35
CA ILE A 19 1.50 16.73 -13.03
C ILE A 19 0.09 16.14 -12.91
N ALA A 20 -0.10 14.91 -13.41
CA ALA A 20 -1.41 14.28 -13.48
C ALA A 20 -1.31 12.75 -13.54
N ARG A 21 -2.39 12.07 -13.13
CA ARG A 21 -2.57 10.62 -13.24
C ARG A 21 -3.83 10.34 -14.07
N PRO A 22 -3.77 10.36 -15.42
CA PRO A 22 -4.95 10.21 -16.26
C PRO A 22 -5.65 8.85 -16.11
N ASN A 23 -4.93 7.81 -15.68
CA ASN A 23 -5.51 6.52 -15.31
C ASN A 23 -4.63 5.80 -14.28
N ARG A 24 -5.08 4.65 -13.78
CA ARG A 24 -4.41 3.93 -12.69
C ARG A 24 -2.95 3.50 -12.98
N PHE A 25 -2.52 3.48 -14.24
CA PHE A 25 -1.20 2.99 -14.65
C PHE A 25 -0.30 4.03 -15.34
N VAL A 26 -0.79 5.26 -15.54
CA VAL A 26 -0.03 6.30 -16.25
C VAL A 26 0.06 7.54 -15.39
N VAL A 27 1.28 8.06 -15.25
CA VAL A 27 1.58 9.34 -14.61
C VAL A 27 2.24 10.24 -15.63
N HIS A 28 1.81 11.50 -15.67
CA HIS A 28 2.49 12.60 -16.35
C HIS A 28 3.33 13.34 -15.31
N ALA A 29 4.58 13.61 -15.65
CA ALA A 29 5.53 14.27 -14.77
C ALA A 29 6.49 15.14 -15.57
N VAL A 30 7.11 16.13 -14.92
CA VAL A 30 8.20 16.92 -15.50
C VAL A 30 9.51 16.54 -14.83
N LEU A 31 10.51 16.13 -15.62
CA LEU A 31 11.87 15.86 -15.13
C LEU A 31 12.51 17.16 -14.61
N GLU A 32 13.53 17.05 -13.74
CA GLU A 32 14.28 18.24 -13.28
C GLU A 32 14.84 19.10 -14.42
N GLN A 33 15.15 18.50 -15.57
CA GLN A 33 15.63 19.22 -16.76
C GLN A 33 14.51 19.92 -17.56
N GLY A 34 13.26 19.88 -17.09
CA GLY A 34 12.10 20.56 -17.68
C GLY A 34 11.33 19.75 -18.72
N ALA A 35 11.79 18.55 -19.07
CA ALA A 35 11.10 17.70 -20.05
C ALA A 35 9.86 17.02 -19.44
N GLU A 36 8.70 17.16 -20.08
CA GLU A 36 7.51 16.39 -19.75
C GLU A 36 7.63 14.93 -20.22
N VAL A 37 7.29 14.00 -19.34
CA VAL A 37 7.38 12.56 -19.59
C VAL A 37 6.12 11.84 -19.16
N ARG A 38 5.86 10.71 -19.83
CA ARG A 38 4.85 9.73 -19.43
C ARG A 38 5.54 8.54 -18.78
N ALA A 39 5.19 8.24 -17.54
CA ALA A 39 5.72 7.13 -16.77
C ALA A 39 4.65 6.09 -16.47
N PHE A 40 5.01 4.81 -16.53
CA PHE A 40 4.18 3.73 -16.01
C PHE A 40 4.17 3.74 -14.48
N LEU A 41 3.00 3.57 -13.88
CA LEU A 41 2.83 3.42 -12.44
C LEU A 41 2.44 1.97 -12.13
N PRO A 42 3.38 1.13 -11.64
CA PRO A 42 3.13 -0.26 -11.29
C PRO A 42 2.45 -0.35 -9.92
N ASN A 43 1.45 0.49 -9.64
CA ASN A 43 0.70 0.49 -8.39
C ASN A 43 -0.77 0.85 -8.70
N PRO A 44 -1.71 -0.10 -8.54
CA PRO A 44 -3.12 0.12 -8.84
C PRO A 44 -3.84 0.94 -7.76
N GLY A 45 -3.21 1.17 -6.61
CA GLY A 45 -3.73 1.90 -5.48
C GLY A 45 -4.15 3.33 -5.79
N ARG A 46 -4.91 3.97 -4.90
CA ARG A 46 -5.45 5.32 -5.13
C ARG A 46 -4.38 6.40 -5.02
N LEU A 47 -3.44 6.25 -4.08
CA LEU A 47 -2.27 7.13 -3.88
C LEU A 47 -2.60 8.64 -3.82
N ARG A 48 -3.80 9.01 -3.35
CA ARG A 48 -4.29 10.41 -3.37
C ARG A 48 -3.50 11.31 -2.44
N GLU A 49 -2.96 10.72 -1.38
CA GLU A 49 -2.12 11.33 -0.36
C GLU A 49 -0.64 11.43 -0.77
N LEU A 50 -0.25 10.78 -1.87
CA LEU A 50 1.13 10.77 -2.39
C LEU A 50 1.27 11.50 -3.73
N LEU A 51 0.24 11.48 -4.57
CA LEU A 51 0.24 12.08 -5.91
C LEU A 51 -0.54 13.40 -5.91
N LEU A 52 -0.12 14.32 -5.05
CA LEU A 52 -0.57 15.70 -5.04
C LEU A 52 0.15 16.49 -6.15
N PRO A 53 -0.45 17.57 -6.69
CA PRO A 53 0.25 18.45 -7.62
C PRO A 53 1.64 18.84 -7.11
N ASP A 54 2.64 18.80 -7.99
CA ASP A 54 4.06 19.08 -7.70
C ASP A 54 4.76 18.12 -6.72
N ALA A 55 4.10 17.02 -6.31
CA ALA A 55 4.73 15.97 -5.52
C ALA A 55 6.04 15.51 -6.19
N ALA A 56 7.11 15.40 -5.40
CA ALA A 56 8.38 14.90 -5.91
C ALA A 56 8.26 13.40 -6.19
N LEU A 57 8.68 12.99 -7.37
CA LEU A 57 8.70 11.61 -7.82
C LEU A 57 10.13 11.19 -8.08
N THR A 58 10.41 9.93 -7.77
CA THR A 58 11.57 9.21 -8.32
C THR A 58 11.07 8.34 -9.46
N LEU A 59 11.53 8.64 -10.67
CA LEU A 59 11.33 7.81 -11.86
C LEU A 59 12.52 6.88 -12.04
N ALA A 60 12.29 5.72 -12.63
CA ALA A 60 13.32 4.74 -12.93
C ALA A 60 13.17 4.16 -14.33
N ARG A 61 14.31 3.88 -14.97
CA ARG A 61 14.37 3.13 -16.23
C ARG A 61 15.59 2.20 -16.25
N PRO A 62 15.55 1.07 -16.98
CA PRO A 62 16.75 0.26 -17.23
C PRO A 62 17.77 1.06 -18.04
N ARG A 63 19.06 0.83 -17.79
CA ARG A 63 20.17 1.29 -18.63
C ARG A 63 20.23 0.42 -19.89
N GLY A 64 20.43 1.06 -21.04
CA GLY A 64 20.52 0.39 -22.34
C GLY A 64 19.29 0.59 -23.22
N ALA A 65 19.22 -0.17 -24.32
CA ALA A 65 18.17 -0.02 -25.31
C ALA A 65 16.79 -0.35 -24.73
N ARG A 66 15.79 0.46 -25.11
CA ARG A 66 14.40 0.28 -24.70
C ARG A 66 13.89 -1.07 -25.21
N SER A 67 13.30 -1.88 -24.32
CA SER A 67 12.61 -3.10 -24.72
C SER A 67 11.44 -2.76 -25.66
N GLU A 68 11.29 -3.52 -26.74
CA GLU A 68 10.20 -3.37 -27.71
C GLU A 68 8.80 -3.50 -27.07
N THR A 69 8.69 -4.18 -25.92
CA THR A 69 7.42 -4.37 -25.20
C THR A 69 7.09 -3.24 -24.22
N ARG A 70 8.03 -2.32 -23.96
CA ARG A 70 7.81 -1.19 -23.04
C ARG A 70 7.18 0.01 -23.76
N THR A 71 5.92 0.28 -23.47
CA THR A 71 5.17 1.43 -24.00
C THR A 71 5.54 2.77 -23.37
N THR A 72 6.15 2.77 -22.18
CA THR A 72 6.71 3.96 -21.53
C THR A 72 8.19 3.77 -21.22
N GLU A 73 8.93 4.86 -21.32
CA GLU A 73 10.38 4.89 -21.05
C GLU A 73 10.66 4.89 -19.54
N TRP A 74 9.85 5.62 -18.78
CA TRP A 74 9.99 5.78 -17.34
C TRP A 74 8.97 4.96 -16.57
N THR A 75 9.30 4.62 -15.33
CA THR A 75 8.40 3.99 -14.38
C THR A 75 8.51 4.68 -13.05
N VAL A 76 7.37 4.99 -12.42
CA VAL A 76 7.34 5.62 -11.10
C VAL A 76 7.86 4.61 -10.09
N ALA A 77 9.01 4.92 -9.49
CA ALA A 77 9.63 4.08 -8.48
C ALA A 77 9.18 4.47 -7.07
N ALA A 78 9.09 5.77 -6.79
CA ALA A 78 8.67 6.31 -5.51
C ALA A 78 8.03 7.69 -5.65
N ALA A 79 7.26 8.08 -4.65
CA ALA A 79 6.87 9.46 -4.39
C ALA A 79 7.49 9.92 -3.06
N GLU A 80 7.73 11.21 -2.90
CA GLU A 80 8.17 11.78 -1.62
C GLU A 80 6.97 12.13 -0.74
N ARG A 81 7.06 11.80 0.55
CA ARG A 81 6.16 12.29 1.58
C ARG A 81 6.94 12.59 2.84
N ASP A 82 6.70 13.76 3.43
CA ASP A 82 7.38 14.24 4.64
C ASP A 82 8.92 14.22 4.53
N GLY A 83 9.45 14.49 3.33
CA GLY A 83 10.88 14.49 3.03
C GLY A 83 11.51 13.10 2.87
N GLU A 84 10.70 12.04 2.79
CA GLU A 84 11.18 10.66 2.66
C GLU A 84 10.56 9.94 1.45
N PRO A 85 11.31 9.08 0.74
CA PRO A 85 10.74 8.29 -0.34
C PRO A 85 9.79 7.20 0.16
N VAL A 86 8.63 7.10 -0.48
CA VAL A 86 7.67 6.00 -0.36
C VAL A 86 7.81 5.14 -1.61
N LEU A 87 8.29 3.91 -1.45
CA LEU A 87 8.45 2.97 -2.57
C LEU A 87 7.06 2.63 -3.15
N LEU A 88 6.83 2.99 -4.42
CA LEU A 88 5.61 2.71 -5.16
C LEU A 88 5.74 1.53 -6.12
N HIS A 89 6.97 1.10 -6.42
CA HIS A 89 7.21 0.05 -7.40
C HIS A 89 6.87 -1.35 -6.86
N THR A 90 5.62 -1.79 -7.03
CA THR A 90 5.15 -3.07 -6.44
C THR A 90 5.95 -4.29 -6.89
N HIS A 91 6.47 -4.34 -8.13
CA HIS A 91 7.36 -5.46 -8.52
C HIS A 91 8.71 -5.48 -7.79
N TRP A 92 9.15 -4.33 -7.26
CA TRP A 92 10.36 -4.29 -6.43
C TRP A 92 10.06 -4.68 -4.98
N ASN A 93 8.79 -4.69 -4.57
CA ASN A 93 8.37 -5.10 -3.23
C ASN A 93 8.84 -6.53 -2.89
N ASN A 94 8.73 -7.47 -3.83
CA ASN A 94 9.21 -8.85 -3.63
C ASN A 94 10.73 -8.90 -3.51
N ARG A 95 11.46 -8.04 -4.23
CA ARG A 95 12.92 -7.89 -4.07
C ARG A 95 13.29 -7.37 -2.67
N VAL A 96 12.49 -6.47 -2.10
CA VAL A 96 12.64 -6.01 -0.72
C VAL A 96 12.42 -7.16 0.25
N ALA A 97 11.29 -7.87 0.16
CA ALA A 97 11.00 -9.02 1.01
C ALA A 97 12.11 -10.08 0.92
N ARG A 98 12.57 -10.40 -0.29
CA ARG A 98 13.67 -11.34 -0.52
C ARG A 98 14.94 -10.93 0.22
N TYR A 99 15.37 -9.68 0.08
CA TYR A 99 16.53 -9.17 0.78
C TYR A 99 16.38 -9.26 2.31
N LEU A 100 15.22 -8.89 2.85
CA LEU A 100 14.97 -8.97 4.29
C LEU A 100 14.99 -10.42 4.81
N LEU A 101 14.44 -11.36 4.06
CA LEU A 101 14.45 -12.79 4.39
C LEU A 101 15.88 -13.36 4.36
N ASP A 102 16.63 -13.11 3.30
CA ASP A 102 18.02 -13.60 3.15
C ASP A 102 18.94 -13.06 4.25
N ASN A 103 18.67 -11.84 4.74
CA ASN A 103 19.45 -11.18 5.80
C ASN A 103 18.86 -11.37 7.21
N ARG A 104 17.84 -12.24 7.37
CA ARG A 104 17.21 -12.54 8.67
C ARG A 104 16.69 -11.28 9.39
N MET A 105 16.11 -10.37 8.62
CA MET A 105 15.61 -9.07 9.07
C MET A 105 14.09 -9.05 9.27
N VAL A 106 13.39 -10.15 9.02
CA VAL A 106 11.96 -10.31 9.27
C VAL A 106 11.75 -11.02 10.61
N PRO A 107 11.26 -10.32 11.65
CA PRO A 107 10.94 -10.91 12.94
C PRO A 107 10.03 -12.13 12.82
N GLY A 108 10.41 -13.23 13.48
CA GLY A 108 9.68 -14.50 13.46
C GLY A 108 9.99 -15.40 12.26
N LEU A 109 10.80 -14.95 11.29
CA LEU A 109 11.22 -15.73 10.11
C LEU A 109 12.76 -15.86 9.98
N GLU A 110 13.53 -15.58 11.02
CA GLU A 110 15.00 -15.50 10.98
C GLU A 110 15.68 -16.86 10.65
N THR A 111 15.04 -17.96 11.07
CA THR A 111 15.50 -19.34 10.85
C THR A 111 15.05 -19.90 9.51
N PHE A 112 14.14 -19.23 8.81
CA PHE A 112 13.63 -19.65 7.51
C PHE A 112 14.53 -19.19 6.36
N ARG A 113 14.50 -19.94 5.25
CA ARG A 113 15.18 -19.62 3.99
C ARG A 113 14.20 -19.70 2.85
N VAL A 114 14.37 -18.85 1.83
CA VAL A 114 13.56 -18.94 0.62
C VAL A 114 13.92 -20.21 -0.14
N GLU A 115 12.97 -21.13 -0.25
CA GLU A 115 13.10 -22.36 -1.03
C GLU A 115 12.68 -22.11 -2.48
N ARG A 116 11.54 -21.43 -2.68
CA ARG A 116 11.00 -21.10 -4.01
C ARG A 116 10.29 -19.75 -3.99
N GLU A 117 10.20 -19.14 -5.16
CA GLU A 117 9.42 -17.93 -5.43
C GLU A 117 8.23 -18.28 -6.32
N GLU A 118 7.18 -17.45 -6.32
CA GLU A 118 6.06 -17.55 -7.26
C GLU A 118 5.35 -18.93 -7.21
N VAL A 119 5.05 -19.41 -6.01
CA VAL A 119 4.56 -20.77 -5.76
C VAL A 119 3.05 -20.86 -5.94
N ARG A 120 2.62 -21.74 -6.84
CA ARG A 120 1.19 -22.05 -7.05
C ARG A 120 0.66 -22.97 -5.96
N ARG A 121 -0.44 -22.57 -5.33
CA ARG A 121 -1.23 -23.35 -4.37
C ARG A 121 -2.70 -23.04 -4.58
N GLY A 122 -3.52 -24.07 -4.76
CA GLY A 122 -4.90 -23.90 -5.19
C GLY A 122 -5.01 -23.04 -6.45
N ASN A 123 -5.79 -21.97 -6.36
CA ASN A 123 -6.06 -21.04 -7.46
C ASN A 123 -5.17 -19.80 -7.47
N SER A 124 -4.41 -19.55 -6.40
CA SER A 124 -3.51 -18.40 -6.32
C SER A 124 -2.04 -18.80 -6.46
N ARG A 125 -1.23 -17.75 -6.56
CA ARG A 125 0.22 -17.82 -6.57
C ARG A 125 0.73 -16.92 -5.47
N PHE A 126 1.48 -17.52 -4.55
CA PHE A 126 2.09 -16.85 -3.41
C PHE A 126 3.53 -16.47 -3.73
N ASP A 127 3.99 -15.36 -3.16
CA ASP A 127 5.28 -14.78 -3.51
C ASP A 127 6.46 -15.70 -3.14
N PHE A 128 6.42 -16.36 -1.98
CA PHE A 128 7.50 -17.23 -1.51
C PHE A 128 6.98 -18.51 -0.84
N LEU A 129 7.77 -19.57 -1.00
CA LEU A 129 7.76 -20.73 -0.10
C LEU A 129 9.07 -20.73 0.66
N LEU A 130 8.97 -20.67 1.98
CA LEU A 130 10.11 -20.73 2.88
C LEU A 130 10.27 -22.12 3.46
N ARG A 131 11.51 -22.46 3.83
CA ARG A 131 11.85 -23.68 4.58
C ARG A 131 12.58 -23.30 5.85
N GLY A 132 12.11 -23.81 6.99
CA GLY A 132 12.71 -23.62 8.30
C GLY A 132 12.60 -24.88 9.16
N PRO A 133 13.00 -24.80 10.45
CA PRO A 133 12.94 -25.92 11.38
C PRO A 133 11.52 -26.47 11.60
N GLU A 134 10.52 -25.60 11.51
CA GLU A 134 9.10 -25.93 11.64
C GLU A 134 8.49 -26.50 10.34
N GLY A 135 9.29 -26.62 9.27
CA GLY A 135 8.83 -27.12 7.97
C GLY A 135 8.72 -26.05 6.89
N ALA A 136 7.81 -26.26 5.95
CA ALA A 136 7.52 -25.32 4.87
C ALA A 136 6.55 -24.23 5.35
N LEU A 137 6.76 -22.99 4.89
CA LEU A 137 5.87 -21.86 5.16
C LEU A 137 5.54 -21.11 3.86
N LEU A 138 4.26 -21.00 3.53
CA LEU A 138 3.77 -20.17 2.43
C LEU A 138 3.74 -18.70 2.86
N LEU A 139 4.31 -17.82 2.04
CA LEU A 139 4.40 -16.39 2.35
C LEU A 139 3.87 -15.55 1.20
N GLU A 140 2.89 -14.71 1.51
CA GLU A 140 2.42 -13.62 0.66
C GLU A 140 2.99 -12.29 1.15
N VAL A 141 3.39 -11.41 0.23
CA VAL A 141 3.92 -10.08 0.51
C VAL A 141 2.95 -9.01 0.00
N LYS A 142 2.57 -8.08 0.88
CA LYS A 142 1.75 -6.92 0.53
C LYS A 142 2.58 -5.65 0.61
N SER A 143 2.37 -4.74 -0.34
CA SER A 143 2.97 -3.39 -0.31
C SER A 143 1.94 -2.44 0.29
N CYS A 144 2.30 -1.76 1.38
CA CYS A 144 1.45 -0.80 2.07
C CYS A 144 2.08 0.59 1.96
N THR A 145 1.40 1.47 1.22
CA THR A 145 1.85 2.84 0.94
C THR A 145 0.89 3.89 1.50
N LEU A 146 -0.30 3.47 1.93
CA LEU A 146 -1.25 4.34 2.62
C LEU A 146 -0.89 4.42 4.09
N PHE A 147 -0.77 5.64 4.58
CA PHE A 147 -0.56 5.91 5.99
C PHE A 147 -1.13 7.27 6.37
N GLU A 148 -1.69 7.35 7.57
CA GLU A 148 -2.33 8.55 8.10
C GLU A 148 -2.20 8.55 9.62
N SER A 149 -1.92 9.71 10.22
CA SER A 149 -1.86 9.89 11.68
C SER A 149 -0.98 8.86 12.42
N GLY A 150 0.11 8.41 11.78
CA GLY A 150 1.03 7.41 12.35
C GLY A 150 0.56 5.95 12.22
N VAL A 151 -0.50 5.68 11.47
CA VAL A 151 -1.01 4.33 11.18
C VAL A 151 -0.73 3.99 9.72
N ALA A 152 -0.15 2.83 9.44
CA ALA A 152 -0.09 2.27 8.10
C ALA A 152 -1.38 1.45 7.83
N LEU A 153 -1.98 1.66 6.68
CA LEU A 153 -3.29 1.12 6.32
C LEU A 153 -3.20 0.30 5.04
N PHE A 154 -3.81 -0.89 5.03
CA PHE A 154 -3.89 -1.71 3.82
C PHE A 154 -5.24 -2.43 3.74
N PRO A 155 -5.91 -2.42 2.58
CA PRO A 155 -5.45 -1.86 1.31
C PRO A 155 -5.80 -0.37 1.14
N ASP A 156 -5.27 0.29 0.12
CA ASP A 156 -5.60 1.68 -0.24
C ASP A 156 -6.68 1.80 -1.34
N ALA A 157 -7.16 0.65 -1.81
CA ALA A 157 -8.33 0.46 -2.65
C ALA A 157 -8.94 -0.93 -2.39
N PRO A 158 -10.25 -1.14 -2.61
CA PRO A 158 -10.85 -2.47 -2.52
C PRO A 158 -10.06 -3.53 -3.30
N THR A 159 -9.80 -4.69 -2.70
CA THR A 159 -8.91 -5.73 -3.24
C THR A 159 -9.47 -7.14 -3.04
N GLU A 160 -10.32 -7.57 -3.98
CA GLU A 160 -10.82 -8.94 -4.00
C GLU A 160 -9.69 -9.98 -4.08
N ARG A 161 -8.64 -9.68 -4.86
CA ARG A 161 -7.45 -10.54 -4.95
C ARG A 161 -6.73 -10.63 -3.61
N GLY A 162 -6.54 -9.51 -2.91
CA GLY A 162 -5.87 -9.51 -1.61
C GLY A 162 -6.64 -10.30 -0.57
N ARG A 163 -7.98 -10.14 -0.53
CA ARG A 163 -8.89 -10.91 0.33
C ARG A 163 -8.79 -12.40 0.04
N ARG A 164 -8.95 -12.80 -1.23
CA ARG A 164 -8.85 -14.21 -1.66
C ARG A 164 -7.52 -14.84 -1.25
N HIS A 165 -6.40 -14.13 -1.43
CA HIS A 165 -5.08 -14.66 -1.03
C HIS A 165 -5.00 -14.90 0.49
N VAL A 166 -5.58 -14.02 1.31
CA VAL A 166 -5.62 -14.20 2.77
C VAL A 166 -6.49 -15.38 3.16
N ASP A 167 -7.68 -15.52 2.55
CA ASP A 167 -8.55 -16.67 2.79
C ASP A 167 -7.88 -17.99 2.38
N GLU A 168 -7.20 -18.04 1.23
CA GLU A 168 -6.45 -19.22 0.78
C GLU A 168 -5.24 -19.56 1.67
N LEU A 169 -4.56 -18.56 2.25
CA LEU A 169 -3.50 -18.81 3.25
C LEU A 169 -4.07 -19.41 4.54
N ARG A 170 -5.23 -18.92 4.99
CA ARG A 170 -5.94 -19.47 6.15
C ARG A 170 -6.36 -20.91 5.89
N GLU A 171 -6.96 -21.20 4.74
CA GLU A 171 -7.36 -22.55 4.33
C GLU A 171 -6.16 -23.50 4.29
N ALA A 172 -5.02 -23.05 3.74
CA ALA A 172 -3.79 -23.83 3.75
C ALA A 172 -3.34 -24.16 5.19
N ALA A 173 -3.40 -23.17 6.10
CA ALA A 173 -3.07 -23.36 7.51
C ALA A 173 -4.00 -24.31 8.25
N GLU A 174 -5.31 -24.27 7.96
CA GLU A 174 -6.27 -25.24 8.49
C GLU A 174 -5.98 -26.68 8.03
N THR A 175 -5.40 -26.84 6.84
CA THR A 175 -4.99 -28.16 6.29
C THR A 175 -3.58 -28.59 6.69
N GLY A 176 -2.88 -27.79 7.52
CA GLY A 176 -1.59 -28.13 8.11
C GLY A 176 -0.36 -27.46 7.49
N ASP A 177 -0.51 -26.60 6.49
CA ASP A 177 0.61 -25.81 5.94
C ASP A 177 0.87 -24.57 6.81
N ALA A 178 2.12 -24.32 7.23
CA ALA A 178 2.40 -23.02 7.86
C ALA A 178 2.24 -21.89 6.84
N ALA A 179 1.65 -20.77 7.26
CA ALA A 179 1.37 -19.65 6.37
C ALA A 179 1.64 -18.29 7.05
N ALA A 180 2.01 -17.30 6.25
CA ALA A 180 2.18 -15.93 6.71
C ALA A 180 1.82 -14.91 5.63
N VAL A 181 1.44 -13.72 6.09
CA VAL A 181 1.36 -12.52 5.27
C VAL A 181 2.33 -11.47 5.82
N LEU A 182 3.24 -11.01 4.97
CA LEU A 182 4.21 -9.96 5.25
C LEU A 182 3.73 -8.64 4.63
N ILE A 183 3.36 -7.68 5.46
CA ILE A 183 2.97 -6.35 5.00
C ILE A 183 4.19 -5.44 5.10
N LEU A 184 4.69 -4.94 3.97
CA LEU A 184 5.76 -3.95 3.94
C LEU A 184 5.17 -2.55 3.91
N ALA A 185 5.12 -1.89 5.06
CA ALA A 185 4.69 -0.50 5.21
C ALA A 185 5.85 0.43 4.82
N HIS A 186 5.80 1.01 3.63
CA HIS A 186 6.84 1.90 3.08
C HIS A 186 6.77 3.32 3.67
N ALA A 187 6.77 3.42 4.99
CA ALA A 187 6.73 4.66 5.74
C ALA A 187 7.62 4.54 6.97
N SER A 188 8.42 5.56 7.28
CA SER A 188 9.34 5.51 8.43
C SER A 188 8.72 5.98 9.75
N ARG A 189 7.62 6.74 9.70
CA ARG A 189 7.04 7.42 10.86
C ARG A 189 5.79 6.74 11.43
N VAL A 190 5.33 5.67 10.80
CA VAL A 190 4.19 4.88 11.31
C VAL A 190 4.58 4.12 12.57
N ARG A 191 3.65 4.00 13.50
CA ARG A 191 3.83 3.36 14.81
C ARG A 191 2.98 2.11 14.96
N MET A 192 2.02 1.91 14.07
CA MET A 192 1.16 0.74 14.04
C MET A 192 0.67 0.45 12.62
N PHE A 193 0.14 -0.74 12.43
CA PHE A 193 -0.56 -1.15 11.22
C PHE A 193 -2.00 -1.50 11.55
N ALA A 194 -2.93 -1.19 10.65
CA ALA A 194 -4.27 -1.73 10.71
C ALA A 194 -4.72 -2.13 9.29
N PRO A 195 -5.48 -3.23 9.13
CA PRO A 195 -6.22 -3.42 7.90
C PRO A 195 -7.22 -2.28 7.74
N ASP A 196 -7.28 -1.70 6.54
CA ASP A 196 -8.12 -0.55 6.26
C ASP A 196 -9.57 -0.98 6.05
N TYR A 197 -10.31 -1.04 7.15
CA TYR A 197 -11.74 -1.36 7.14
C TYR A 197 -12.62 -0.22 6.59
N HIS A 198 -12.09 1.00 6.45
CA HIS A 198 -12.81 2.08 5.76
C HIS A 198 -12.75 1.92 4.24
N THR A 199 -11.66 1.35 3.73
CA THR A 199 -11.46 1.10 2.29
C THR A 199 -11.97 -0.26 1.84
N ASP A 200 -11.72 -1.33 2.61
CA ASP A 200 -12.13 -2.69 2.29
C ASP A 200 -12.47 -3.49 3.56
N PRO A 201 -13.74 -3.38 4.04
CA PRO A 201 -14.16 -4.07 5.26
C PRO A 201 -14.08 -5.59 5.13
N LEU A 202 -14.26 -6.14 3.92
CA LEU A 202 -14.20 -7.58 3.66
C LEU A 202 -12.76 -8.11 3.75
N PHE A 203 -11.78 -7.35 3.25
CA PHE A 203 -10.37 -7.67 3.47
C PHE A 203 -10.01 -7.61 4.96
N ALA A 204 -10.44 -6.55 5.65
CA ALA A 204 -10.16 -6.39 7.07
C ALA A 204 -10.73 -7.55 7.91
N GLU A 205 -11.95 -7.97 7.59
CA GLU A 205 -12.59 -9.12 8.22
C GLU A 205 -11.84 -10.43 7.92
N ALA A 206 -11.45 -10.66 6.65
CA ALA A 206 -10.68 -11.84 6.27
C ALA A 206 -9.33 -11.92 6.99
N LEU A 207 -8.58 -10.81 7.06
CA LEU A 207 -7.31 -10.75 7.79
C LEU A 207 -7.50 -10.97 9.29
N CYS A 208 -8.57 -10.40 9.85
CA CYS A 208 -8.92 -10.57 11.25
C CYS A 208 -9.20 -12.03 11.60
N ARG A 209 -9.96 -12.76 10.76
CA ARG A 209 -10.20 -14.20 10.95
C ARG A 209 -8.93 -15.04 10.74
N ALA A 210 -8.12 -14.69 9.72
CA ALA A 210 -6.95 -15.47 9.36
C ALA A 210 -5.83 -15.39 10.41
N ARG A 211 -5.76 -14.33 11.22
CA ARG A 211 -4.68 -14.12 12.19
C ARG A 211 -4.52 -15.23 13.23
N GLU A 212 -5.60 -15.97 13.52
CA GLU A 212 -5.58 -17.11 14.45
C GLU A 212 -4.89 -18.35 13.83
N TYR A 213 -4.72 -18.36 12.50
CA TYR A 213 -4.19 -19.48 11.72
C TYR A 213 -2.85 -19.16 11.05
N ILE A 214 -2.64 -17.90 10.65
CA ILE A 214 -1.46 -17.46 9.89
C ILE A 214 -0.70 -16.37 10.64
N ARG A 215 0.61 -16.27 10.39
CA ARG A 215 1.42 -15.17 10.93
C ARG A 215 1.12 -13.88 10.15
N VAL A 216 0.65 -12.84 10.83
CA VAL A 216 0.48 -11.50 10.26
C VAL A 216 1.65 -10.63 10.67
N ILE A 217 2.50 -10.25 9.71
CA ILE A 217 3.80 -9.61 9.96
C ILE A 217 3.86 -8.25 9.26
N PRO A 218 3.35 -7.16 9.88
CA PRO A 218 3.50 -5.83 9.33
C PRO A 218 4.86 -5.23 9.73
N LEU A 219 5.70 -4.92 8.74
CA LEU A 219 7.00 -4.31 8.94
C LEU A 219 7.03 -2.88 8.44
N ARG A 220 7.53 -2.00 9.29
CA ARG A 220 7.91 -0.63 8.94
C ARG A 220 9.21 -0.66 8.14
N VAL A 221 9.18 -0.13 6.92
CA VAL A 221 10.33 -0.07 6.01
C VAL A 221 10.56 1.38 5.58
N GLY A 222 11.67 1.96 6.03
CA GLY A 222 12.08 3.31 5.63
C GLY A 222 13.06 3.30 4.44
N TRP A 223 13.06 4.39 3.68
CA TRP A 223 13.94 4.57 2.53
C TRP A 223 14.74 5.88 2.66
N ARG A 224 15.97 5.88 2.16
CA ARG A 224 16.74 7.11 1.88
C ARG A 224 16.71 7.40 0.38
N ALA A 225 17.30 8.53 -0.01
CA ALA A 225 17.57 8.83 -1.42
C ALA A 225 18.25 7.64 -2.13
N GLY A 226 17.91 7.43 -3.41
CA GLY A 226 18.33 6.25 -4.16
C GLY A 226 17.62 4.95 -3.75
N LEU A 227 16.53 5.04 -2.97
CA LEU A 227 15.76 3.91 -2.45
C LEU A 227 16.64 2.88 -1.73
N THR A 228 17.61 3.39 -0.97
CA THR A 228 18.43 2.58 -0.07
C THR A 228 17.73 2.36 1.25
N LEU A 229 17.82 1.15 1.80
CA LEU A 229 17.11 0.78 3.02
C LEU A 229 17.59 1.64 4.21
N LYS A 230 16.64 2.26 4.91
CA LYS A 230 16.90 3.10 6.10
C LYS A 230 16.78 2.26 7.36
N GLY A 231 17.93 1.84 7.90
CA GLY A 231 17.98 1.08 9.15
C GLY A 231 17.42 -0.34 9.01
N ARG A 232 17.12 -0.97 10.15
CA ARG A 232 16.47 -2.29 10.21
C ARG A 232 14.95 -2.09 10.25
N PRO A 233 14.16 -2.87 9.49
CA PRO A 233 12.72 -2.87 9.62
C PRO A 233 12.26 -3.24 11.03
N GLU A 234 11.15 -2.66 11.44
CA GLU A 234 10.57 -2.87 12.76
C GLU A 234 9.15 -3.43 12.64
N LEU A 235 8.81 -4.39 13.50
CA LEU A 235 7.47 -4.93 13.57
C LEU A 235 6.50 -3.87 14.09
N LEU A 236 5.37 -3.72 13.41
CA LEU A 236 4.29 -2.82 13.83
C LEU A 236 3.26 -3.59 14.66
N PRO A 237 2.81 -3.05 15.80
CA PRO A 237 1.64 -3.61 16.48
C PRO A 237 0.39 -3.43 15.62
N VAL A 238 -0.56 -4.36 15.78
CA VAL A 238 -1.88 -4.30 15.16
C VAL A 238 -2.94 -4.18 16.27
N PRO A 239 -3.81 -3.16 16.24
CA PRO A 239 -4.81 -2.96 17.29
C PRO A 239 -6.04 -3.84 17.03
N TRP A 240 -5.87 -5.16 17.14
CA TRP A 240 -6.90 -6.16 16.79
C TRP A 240 -8.25 -5.89 17.44
N ASP A 241 -8.30 -5.59 18.74
CA ASP A 241 -9.54 -5.28 19.46
C ASP A 241 -10.30 -4.07 18.87
N THR A 242 -9.56 -3.10 18.33
CA THR A 242 -10.15 -1.94 17.66
C THR A 242 -10.64 -2.31 16.27
N VAL A 243 -9.86 -3.08 15.50
CA VAL A 243 -10.30 -3.56 14.19
C VAL A 243 -11.58 -4.37 14.31
N GLU A 244 -11.68 -5.29 15.27
CA GLU A 244 -12.90 -6.10 15.49
C GLU A 244 -14.11 -5.29 15.91
N ARG A 245 -13.89 -4.28 16.76
CA ARG A 245 -14.97 -3.44 17.27
C ARG A 245 -15.47 -2.47 16.21
N GLU A 246 -14.58 -1.89 15.40
CA GLU A 246 -14.90 -0.80 14.48
C GLU A 246 -15.15 -1.26 13.04
N ASN A 247 -14.67 -2.43 12.61
CA ASN A 247 -14.93 -2.97 11.27
C ASN A 247 -16.39 -3.45 11.15
N ARG A 248 -17.29 -2.49 10.91
CA ARG A 248 -18.72 -2.71 10.72
C ARG A 248 -19.16 -1.90 9.53
N ASP A 249 -20.15 -2.41 8.82
CA ASP A 249 -20.81 -1.67 7.74
C ASP A 249 -21.65 -0.53 8.35
N GLY A 250 -21.01 0.61 8.53
CA GLY A 250 -21.59 1.78 9.16
C GLY A 250 -20.58 2.91 9.30
N GLY A 251 -21.08 4.14 9.37
CA GLY A 251 -20.23 5.30 9.52
C GLY A 251 -21.01 6.60 9.37
N VAL A 252 -20.26 7.69 9.23
CA VAL A 252 -20.79 8.99 8.86
C VAL A 252 -20.02 9.51 7.66
N TYR A 253 -20.71 10.16 6.73
CA TYR A 253 -20.03 10.99 5.74
C TYR A 253 -20.11 12.45 6.18
N VAL A 254 -19.00 13.16 6.01
CA VAL A 254 -18.89 14.58 6.29
C VAL A 254 -18.64 15.31 4.98
N MET A 255 -19.57 16.16 4.59
CA MET A 255 -19.44 17.01 3.41
C MET A 255 -19.16 18.45 3.84
N GLY A 256 -18.02 18.98 3.38
CA GLY A 256 -17.69 20.39 3.49
C GLY A 256 -18.23 21.18 2.31
N PHE A 257 -19.00 22.22 2.58
CA PHE A 257 -19.50 23.15 1.56
C PHE A 257 -18.96 24.55 1.83
N HIS A 258 -18.66 25.28 0.76
CA HIS A 258 -18.43 26.71 0.82
C HIS A 258 -19.46 27.42 -0.06
N LEU A 259 -20.35 28.18 0.58
CA LEU A 259 -21.34 29.01 -0.09
C LEU A 259 -20.77 30.43 -0.28
N LYS A 260 -20.51 30.80 -1.53
CA LYS A 260 -20.01 32.15 -1.89
C LYS A 260 -21.03 33.27 -1.68
N ALA A 261 -22.31 32.93 -1.58
CA ALA A 261 -23.42 33.86 -1.39
C ALA A 261 -24.56 33.12 -0.67
N PRO A 262 -25.50 33.84 -0.03
CA PRO A 262 -26.65 33.22 0.62
C PRO A 262 -27.48 32.38 -0.35
N ARG A 263 -27.92 31.20 0.07
CA ARG A 263 -28.75 30.28 -0.72
C ARG A 263 -29.82 29.63 0.14
N THR A 264 -31.00 29.45 -0.44
CA THR A 264 -32.05 28.60 0.14
C THR A 264 -31.92 27.20 -0.44
N LEU A 265 -31.71 26.19 0.41
CA LEU A 265 -31.48 24.81 0.01
C LEU A 265 -32.42 23.87 0.77
N THR A 266 -32.86 22.80 0.12
CA THR A 266 -33.61 21.71 0.76
C THR A 266 -32.63 20.60 1.14
N VAL A 267 -32.59 20.24 2.43
CA VAL A 267 -31.64 19.27 2.98
C VAL A 267 -32.39 18.05 3.53
N GLY A 268 -32.82 17.15 2.63
CA GLY A 268 -33.48 15.90 3.00
C GLY A 268 -34.59 16.08 4.04
N GLY A 269 -34.52 15.31 5.13
CA GLY A 269 -35.48 15.37 6.24
C GLY A 269 -35.41 16.63 7.10
N LEU A 270 -34.39 17.48 6.96
CA LEU A 270 -34.31 18.76 7.66
C LEU A 270 -35.21 19.83 7.00
N GLY A 271 -35.67 19.61 5.76
CA GLY A 271 -36.52 20.57 5.04
C GLY A 271 -35.72 21.71 4.39
N THR A 272 -36.42 22.79 4.07
CA THR A 272 -35.85 23.94 3.35
C THR A 272 -35.35 25.00 4.31
N HIS A 273 -34.07 25.35 4.19
CA HIS A 273 -33.40 26.34 5.04
C HIS A 273 -32.67 27.38 4.21
N ARG A 274 -32.60 28.61 4.73
CA ARG A 274 -31.74 29.66 4.19
C ARG A 274 -30.38 29.58 4.86
N PHE A 275 -29.34 29.43 4.06
CA PHE A 275 -27.94 29.44 4.47
C PHE A 275 -27.29 30.74 4.00
N GLU A 276 -26.60 31.44 4.89
CA GLU A 276 -25.81 32.62 4.53
C GLU A 276 -24.50 32.24 3.84
N ALA A 277 -23.75 33.21 3.31
CA ALA A 277 -22.42 32.92 2.76
C ALA A 277 -21.48 32.40 3.88
N GLY A 278 -20.74 31.32 3.62
CA GLY A 278 -19.88 30.71 4.64
C GLY A 278 -19.51 29.26 4.39
N HIS A 279 -18.82 28.67 5.36
CA HIS A 279 -18.43 27.25 5.37
C HIS A 279 -19.42 26.45 6.20
N TYR A 280 -19.86 25.32 5.65
CA TYR A 280 -20.84 24.44 6.28
C TYR A 280 -20.33 23.01 6.28
N LEU A 281 -20.65 22.28 7.35
CA LEU A 281 -20.44 20.84 7.44
C LEU A 281 -21.81 20.16 7.51
N TYR A 282 -22.05 19.25 6.58
CA TYR A 282 -23.16 18.31 6.68
C TYR A 282 -22.62 16.96 7.14
N VAL A 283 -23.24 16.40 8.18
CA VAL A 283 -22.90 15.07 8.69
C VAL A 283 -24.12 14.17 8.46
N GLY A 284 -23.97 13.19 7.58
CA GLY A 284 -25.00 12.20 7.31
C GLY A 284 -24.60 10.82 7.82
N SER A 285 -25.60 10.02 8.22
CA SER A 285 -25.39 8.61 8.52
C SER A 285 -25.10 7.83 7.24
N ALA A 286 -24.06 7.01 7.26
CA ALA A 286 -23.71 6.09 6.20
C ALA A 286 -24.27 4.66 6.47
N ALA A 287 -25.33 4.54 7.28
CA ALA A 287 -25.91 3.25 7.65
C ALA A 287 -26.64 2.52 6.50
N ARG A 288 -26.92 3.19 5.37
CA ARG A 288 -27.54 2.62 4.15
C ARG A 288 -27.02 3.38 2.92
N GLY A 289 -26.68 2.66 1.84
CA GLY A 289 -26.40 3.25 0.52
C GLY A 289 -24.95 3.66 0.26
N LEU A 290 -23.98 2.88 0.74
CA LEU A 290 -22.56 3.01 0.38
C LEU A 290 -22.14 2.12 -0.80
N ASP A 291 -23.09 1.41 -1.42
CA ASP A 291 -22.89 0.58 -2.62
C ASP A 291 -22.58 1.40 -3.88
#